data_AF-A0A7Y7TL37-F1
#
_entry.id   AF-A0A7Y7TL37-F1
#
_cell.length_a   1.000
_cell.length_b   1.000
_cell.length_c   1.000
_cell.angle_alpha   90.00
_cell.angle_beta   90.00
_cell.angle_gamma   90.00
#
_symmetry.space_group_name_H-M   'P 1'
#
loop_
_entity.id
_entity.type
_entity.pdbx_description
1 polymer ?
#
loop_
_entity_poly.entity_id
_entity_poly.type
_entity_poly.pdbx_seq_one_letter_code
_entity_poly.pdbx_strand_id
1 'polypeptide(L)'
;MKKLFTLILIALLALPTMNVLGQTPPPMPTGGEKQLNLTVFLQGFYNGSEMTQCLLDDGATPKFSGTIVDTITVELHNSADYTIIEYSACGVELQTNGTANSPGKTYIGVPKTFNGLYYITVKTRNHIETTTAAPVDFSSTISKYVNYDFSTSPDKAYGYYPGIYESMIQPFGTGTAYCLYAGDITQDGLVDFDDISIANDDFYLSIVGYDVADINGDGMVDISDRSIANDNFYLSAQKITP
;
A
#
# COMPACT_ATOMS: atom_id res chain seq x y z
N MET A 1 70.21 -19.19 -9.06
CA MET A 1 68.85 -19.44 -8.50
C MET A 1 68.01 -18.17 -8.68
N LYS A 2 67.46 -17.97 -9.88
CA LYS A 2 66.01 -17.87 -10.17
C LYS A 2 65.18 -17.12 -9.11
N LYS A 3 64.86 -15.85 -9.39
CA LYS A 3 63.51 -15.32 -9.11
C LYS A 3 63.03 -14.54 -10.35
N LEU A 4 61.96 -15.08 -10.94
CA LEU A 4 61.13 -14.50 -11.98
C LEU A 4 60.64 -13.11 -11.54
N PHE A 5 60.83 -12.09 -12.38
CA PHE A 5 59.95 -10.92 -12.39
C PHE A 5 59.26 -10.90 -13.75
N THR A 6 58.00 -11.32 -13.76
CA THR A 6 57.14 -11.28 -14.94
C THR A 6 56.76 -9.82 -15.20
N LEU A 7 57.29 -9.27 -16.29
CA LEU A 7 56.93 -7.96 -16.81
C LEU A 7 55.58 -8.09 -17.53
N ILE A 8 54.48 -7.72 -16.88
CA ILE A 8 53.17 -7.63 -17.54
C ILE A 8 53.11 -6.28 -18.26
N LEU A 9 53.24 -6.33 -19.58
CA LEU A 9 53.00 -5.22 -20.49
C LEU A 9 51.48 -4.96 -20.52
N ILE A 10 51.01 -3.93 -19.81
CA ILE A 10 49.62 -3.48 -19.90
C ILE A 10 49.47 -2.75 -21.24
N ALA A 11 48.82 -3.40 -22.21
CA ALA A 11 48.38 -2.75 -23.42
C ALA A 11 47.37 -1.66 -23.07
N LEU A 12 47.74 -0.41 -23.34
CA LEU A 12 46.86 0.75 -23.25
C LEU A 12 45.82 0.65 -24.38
N LEU A 13 44.74 -0.10 -24.16
CA LEU A 13 43.55 -0.01 -24.99
C LEU A 13 42.85 1.29 -24.61
N ALA A 14 42.85 2.25 -25.54
CA ALA A 14 42.03 3.45 -25.46
C ALA A 14 40.57 3.02 -25.26
N LEU A 15 40.02 3.25 -24.07
CA LEU A 15 38.59 3.14 -23.85
C LEU A 15 37.90 4.16 -24.77
N PRO A 16 36.94 3.76 -25.63
CA PRO A 16 36.14 4.74 -26.32
C PRO A 16 35.40 5.56 -25.26
N THR A 17 35.59 6.87 -25.27
CA THR A 17 34.79 7.80 -24.49
C THR A 17 33.34 7.66 -24.95
N MET A 18 32.55 6.87 -24.22
CA MET A 18 31.10 6.83 -24.38
C MET A 18 30.57 8.17 -23.88
N ASN A 19 30.36 9.08 -24.83
CA ASN A 19 29.58 10.28 -24.64
C ASN A 19 28.11 9.86 -24.39
N VAL A 20 27.74 9.63 -23.13
CA VAL A 20 26.34 9.38 -22.73
C VAL A 20 25.64 10.73 -22.48
N LEU A 21 25.72 11.62 -23.47
CA LEU A 21 24.86 12.80 -23.56
C LEU A 21 24.12 12.67 -24.89
N GLY A 22 23.02 11.90 -24.88
CA GLY A 22 22.19 11.76 -26.07
C GLY A 22 21.28 10.53 -26.15
N GLN A 23 21.38 9.55 -25.24
CA GLN A 23 20.34 8.52 -25.18
C GLN A 23 19.19 9.03 -24.31
N THR A 24 18.14 9.51 -24.97
CA THR A 24 16.82 9.55 -24.33
C THR A 24 16.55 8.15 -23.77
N PRO A 25 15.96 8.03 -22.56
CA PRO A 25 15.48 6.75 -22.06
C PRO A 25 14.72 6.03 -23.17
N PRO A 26 14.82 4.68 -23.29
CA PRO A 26 13.98 3.95 -24.23
C PRO A 26 12.53 4.43 -24.02
N PRO A 27 11.80 4.78 -25.09
CA PRO A 27 10.42 5.22 -24.93
C PRO A 27 9.70 4.15 -24.11
N MET A 28 9.06 4.58 -23.03
CA MET A 28 8.17 3.71 -22.26
C MET A 28 7.28 2.96 -23.26
N PRO A 29 7.00 1.65 -23.04
CA PRO A 29 6.13 0.90 -23.92
C PRO A 29 4.87 1.72 -24.18
N THR A 30 4.61 2.05 -25.44
CA THR A 30 3.48 2.86 -25.90
C THR A 30 2.14 2.11 -25.79
N GLY A 31 2.04 1.15 -24.87
CA GLY A 31 0.77 0.62 -24.42
C GLY A 31 0.14 1.70 -23.55
N GLY A 32 -0.94 2.32 -24.03
CA GLY A 32 -1.67 3.30 -23.21
C GLY A 32 -2.03 2.72 -21.85
N GLU A 33 -2.38 3.59 -20.91
CA GLU A 33 -2.78 3.19 -19.56
C GLU A 33 -4.22 3.59 -19.25
N LYS A 34 -4.85 2.83 -18.35
CA LYS A 34 -6.04 3.19 -17.62
C LYS A 34 -5.64 3.95 -16.36
N GLN A 35 -6.48 4.88 -15.95
CA GLN A 35 -6.31 5.71 -14.77
C GLN A 35 -7.26 5.20 -13.69
N LEU A 36 -6.74 4.42 -12.75
CA LEU A 36 -7.48 4.01 -11.58
C LEU A 36 -7.39 5.13 -10.53
N ASN A 37 -8.51 5.80 -10.29
CA ASN A 37 -8.68 6.77 -9.22
C ASN A 37 -9.25 6.04 -8.00
N LEU A 38 -8.38 5.76 -7.04
CA LEU A 38 -8.71 5.00 -5.85
C LEU A 38 -8.63 5.89 -4.61
N THR A 39 -9.66 5.85 -3.76
CA THR A 39 -9.67 6.50 -2.43
C THR A 39 -9.67 5.44 -1.33
N VAL A 40 -8.74 5.58 -0.38
CA VAL A 40 -8.51 4.68 0.76
C VAL A 40 -8.19 5.53 1.99
N PHE A 41 -8.81 5.23 3.13
CA PHE A 41 -8.38 5.75 4.43
C PHE A 41 -7.91 4.60 5.32
N LEU A 42 -6.88 4.87 6.12
CA LEU A 42 -6.30 3.91 7.05
C LEU A 42 -6.69 4.29 8.48
N GLN A 43 -7.16 3.32 9.27
CA GLN A 43 -7.35 3.53 10.70
C GLN A 43 -6.00 3.81 11.36
N GLY A 44 -6.00 4.66 12.38
CA GLY A 44 -4.79 5.19 13.03
C GLY A 44 -4.32 6.48 12.36
N PHE A 45 -4.35 6.53 11.04
CA PHE A 45 -3.91 7.70 10.26
C PHE A 45 -5.00 8.75 10.04
N TYR A 46 -6.23 8.31 9.72
CA TYR A 46 -7.32 9.24 9.40
C TYR A 46 -7.88 9.91 10.66
N ASN A 47 -7.89 11.25 10.67
CA ASN A 47 -8.30 12.06 11.82
C ASN A 47 -9.72 12.65 11.70
N GLY A 48 -10.47 12.28 10.66
CA GLY A 48 -11.81 12.81 10.37
C GLY A 48 -11.87 13.88 9.28
N SER A 49 -10.71 14.40 8.86
CA SER A 49 -10.58 15.32 7.74
C SER A 49 -9.54 14.83 6.73
N GLU A 50 -8.36 14.45 7.22
CA GLU A 50 -7.25 13.94 6.41
C GLU A 50 -6.48 12.86 7.17
N MET A 51 -5.55 12.21 6.50
CA MET A 51 -4.61 11.28 7.12
C MET A 51 -3.33 12.00 7.54
N THR A 52 -2.81 11.68 8.72
CA THR A 52 -1.47 12.07 9.17
C THR A 52 -0.40 11.33 8.36
N GLN A 53 0.79 11.90 8.21
CA GLN A 53 1.90 11.21 7.53
C GLN A 53 2.63 10.29 8.48
N CYS A 54 3.17 9.18 7.96
CA CYS A 54 4.15 8.39 8.70
C CYS A 54 5.36 9.26 9.07
N LEU A 55 5.85 9.15 10.30
CA LEU A 55 6.99 9.91 10.81
C LEU A 55 8.24 9.02 10.96
N LEU A 56 9.40 9.67 11.10
CA LEU A 56 10.66 9.05 11.47
C LEU A 56 10.75 8.87 13.00
N ASP A 57 11.89 8.37 13.47
CA ASP A 57 12.19 8.07 14.88
C ASP A 57 12.25 9.30 15.80
N ASP A 58 12.16 10.51 15.24
CA ASP A 58 12.04 11.75 15.99
C ASP A 58 10.59 12.16 16.30
N GLY A 59 9.61 11.40 15.82
CA GLY A 59 8.17 11.66 15.99
C GLY A 59 7.72 12.99 15.39
N ALA A 60 8.47 13.55 14.44
CA ALA A 60 8.21 14.89 13.89
C ALA A 60 8.49 15.01 12.39
N THR A 61 9.51 14.32 11.88
CA THR A 61 9.92 14.39 10.49
C THR A 61 9.13 13.38 9.66
N PRO A 62 8.39 13.80 8.62
CA PRO A 62 7.70 12.87 7.74
C PRO A 62 8.68 11.90 7.05
N LYS A 63 8.32 10.61 7.06
CA LYS A 63 9.06 9.53 6.40
C LYS A 63 9.11 9.68 4.87
N PHE A 64 8.06 10.30 4.30
CA PHE A 64 7.90 10.55 2.88
C PHE A 64 7.70 12.05 2.61
N SER A 65 8.17 12.51 1.45
CA SER A 65 8.06 13.92 1.07
C SER A 65 6.65 14.30 0.62
N GLY A 66 6.28 15.58 0.80
CA GLY A 66 5.02 16.10 0.27
C GLY A 66 3.84 15.65 1.12
N THR A 67 2.78 15.17 0.47
CA THR A 67 1.52 14.72 1.10
C THR A 67 1.41 13.20 1.20
N ILE A 68 2.52 12.47 1.03
CA ILE A 68 2.52 11.02 1.07
C ILE A 68 2.44 10.56 2.52
N VAL A 69 1.40 9.79 2.82
CA VAL A 69 1.14 9.19 4.13
C VAL A 69 1.98 7.95 4.30
N ASP A 70 1.84 7.03 3.37
CA ASP A 70 2.53 5.74 3.33
C ASP A 70 2.55 5.22 1.87
N THR A 71 3.16 4.06 1.66
CA THR A 71 3.11 3.33 0.40
C THR A 71 2.29 2.04 0.54
N ILE A 72 1.43 1.79 -0.44
CA ILE A 72 0.57 0.60 -0.48
C ILE A 72 0.89 -0.26 -1.72
N THR A 73 0.41 -1.50 -1.70
CA THR A 73 0.32 -2.33 -2.90
C THR A 73 -1.14 -2.44 -3.34
N VAL A 74 -1.38 -2.28 -4.64
CA VAL A 74 -2.70 -2.43 -5.24
C VAL A 74 -2.66 -3.54 -6.28
N GLU A 75 -3.50 -4.56 -6.09
CA GLU A 75 -3.56 -5.74 -6.95
C GLU A 75 -4.90 -5.80 -7.70
N LEU A 76 -4.87 -6.29 -8.94
CA LEU A 76 -6.05 -6.68 -9.69
C LEU A 76 -6.13 -8.20 -9.72
N HIS A 77 -7.19 -8.73 -9.13
CA HIS A 77 -7.46 -10.16 -9.11
C HIS A 77 -8.52 -10.51 -10.16
N ASN A 78 -8.38 -11.68 -10.75
CA ASN A 78 -9.34 -12.17 -11.75
C ASN A 78 -10.75 -12.28 -11.13
N SER A 79 -11.78 -11.86 -11.88
CA SER A 79 -13.16 -11.85 -11.37
C SER A 79 -13.77 -13.25 -11.17
N ALA A 80 -13.26 -14.27 -11.86
CA ALA A 80 -13.77 -15.64 -11.80
C ALA A 80 -12.95 -16.54 -10.87
N ASP A 81 -11.66 -16.23 -10.67
CA ASP A 81 -10.77 -16.91 -9.74
C ASP A 81 -9.91 -15.87 -9.02
N TYR A 82 -10.36 -15.46 -7.83
CA TYR A 82 -9.69 -14.42 -7.04
C TYR A 82 -8.24 -14.78 -6.69
N THR A 83 -7.85 -16.05 -6.72
CA THR A 83 -6.46 -16.45 -6.41
C THR A 83 -5.46 -16.04 -7.50
N ILE A 84 -5.96 -15.69 -8.70
CA ILE A 84 -5.13 -15.23 -9.82
C ILE A 84 -4.94 -13.72 -9.73
N ILE A 85 -3.72 -13.29 -9.41
CA ILE A 85 -3.28 -11.89 -9.48
C ILE A 85 -2.87 -11.59 -10.93
N GLU A 86 -3.67 -10.78 -11.61
CA GLU A 86 -3.46 -10.39 -13.01
C GLU A 86 -2.47 -9.21 -13.11
N TYR A 87 -2.52 -8.30 -12.15
CA TYR A 87 -1.67 -7.13 -12.08
C TYR A 87 -1.38 -6.73 -10.64
N SER A 88 -0.16 -6.26 -10.36
CA SER A 88 0.24 -5.72 -9.05
C SER A 88 1.02 -4.43 -9.24
N ALA A 89 0.58 -3.37 -8.56
CA ALA A 89 1.24 -2.08 -8.49
C ALA A 89 1.78 -1.89 -7.07
N CYS A 90 3.09 -2.08 -6.89
CA CYS A 90 3.79 -1.84 -5.64
C CYS A 90 4.23 -0.37 -5.54
N GLY A 91 4.41 0.12 -4.30
CA GLY A 91 4.93 1.47 -4.06
C GLY A 91 3.96 2.57 -4.52
N VAL A 92 2.66 2.30 -4.49
CA VAL A 92 1.63 3.29 -4.75
C VAL A 92 1.61 4.26 -3.57
N GLU A 93 1.76 5.55 -3.85
CA GLU A 93 1.84 6.62 -2.87
C GLU A 93 0.43 6.99 -2.39
N LEU A 94 0.09 6.61 -1.15
CA LEU A 94 -1.16 7.00 -0.51
C LEU A 94 -1.02 8.43 0.01
N GLN A 95 -1.94 9.32 -0.35
CA GLN A 95 -1.87 10.75 0.00
C GLN A 95 -2.72 11.07 1.24
N THR A 96 -2.46 12.21 1.90
CA THR A 96 -3.22 12.65 3.09
C THR A 96 -4.73 12.79 2.84
N ASN A 97 -5.14 13.08 1.61
CA ASN A 97 -6.55 13.17 1.23
C ASN A 97 -7.20 11.81 0.86
N GLY A 98 -6.49 10.70 1.04
CA GLY A 98 -6.95 9.34 0.74
C GLY A 98 -6.75 8.89 -0.70
N THR A 99 -6.33 9.76 -1.62
CA THR A 99 -6.06 9.35 -3.01
C THR A 99 -4.80 8.51 -3.10
N ALA A 100 -4.84 7.45 -3.91
CA ALA A 100 -3.69 6.59 -4.16
C ALA A 100 -3.12 6.85 -5.57
N ASN A 101 -1.81 7.06 -5.65
CA ASN A 101 -1.13 7.50 -6.87
C ASN A 101 0.08 6.64 -7.21
N SER A 102 0.29 6.30 -8.48
CA SER A 102 1.62 5.85 -8.90
C SER A 102 2.62 7.02 -8.76
N PRO A 103 3.90 6.76 -8.45
CA PRO A 103 4.90 7.82 -8.29
C PRO A 103 4.92 8.81 -9.45
N GLY A 104 4.82 10.11 -9.12
CA GLY A 104 4.80 11.20 -10.09
C GLY A 104 3.50 11.34 -10.90
N LYS A 105 2.40 10.68 -10.48
CA LYS A 105 1.06 10.79 -11.10
C LYS A 105 0.01 11.21 -10.07
N THR A 106 -1.23 11.42 -10.53
CA THR A 106 -2.41 11.72 -9.70
C THR A 106 -3.46 10.60 -9.78
N TYR A 107 -3.02 9.40 -10.13
CA TYR A 107 -3.82 8.18 -10.29
C TYR A 107 -2.89 6.98 -10.28
N ILE A 108 -3.45 5.78 -10.10
CA ILE A 108 -2.73 4.51 -10.32
C ILE A 108 -2.78 4.19 -11.81
N GLY A 109 -1.60 4.07 -12.43
CA GLY A 109 -1.48 3.71 -13.84
C GLY A 109 -1.62 2.20 -14.04
N VAL A 110 -2.69 1.74 -14.69
CA VAL A 110 -2.90 0.33 -15.00
C VAL A 110 -2.68 0.09 -16.50
N PRO A 111 -1.85 -0.88 -16.93
CA PRO A 111 -1.65 -1.15 -18.36
C PRO A 111 -2.97 -1.45 -19.08
N LYS A 112 -3.20 -0.85 -20.25
CA LYS A 112 -4.45 -1.03 -21.03
C LYS A 112 -4.75 -2.48 -21.44
N THR A 113 -3.79 -3.39 -21.34
CA THR A 113 -4.03 -4.83 -21.57
C THR A 113 -4.98 -5.43 -20.54
N PHE A 114 -5.09 -4.84 -19.35
CA PHE A 114 -6.06 -5.22 -18.33
C PHE A 114 -7.37 -4.49 -18.63
N ASN A 115 -8.27 -5.19 -19.32
CA ASN A 115 -9.52 -4.64 -19.86
C ASN A 115 -10.74 -5.53 -19.54
N GLY A 116 -10.67 -6.33 -18.48
CA GLY A 116 -11.77 -7.14 -17.98
C GLY A 116 -12.42 -6.56 -16.72
N LEU A 117 -13.11 -7.44 -16.00
CA LEU A 117 -13.58 -7.20 -14.63
C LEU A 117 -12.53 -7.72 -13.66
N TYR A 118 -12.18 -6.93 -12.63
CA TYR A 118 -11.19 -7.34 -11.63
C TYR A 118 -11.62 -6.92 -10.23
N TYR A 119 -11.39 -7.77 -9.25
CA TYR A 119 -11.38 -7.31 -7.86
C TYR A 119 -10.12 -6.46 -7.63
N ILE A 120 -10.26 -5.36 -6.89
CA ILE A 120 -9.11 -4.53 -6.51
C ILE A 120 -8.80 -4.81 -5.05
N THR A 121 -7.57 -5.21 -4.76
CA THR A 121 -7.10 -5.50 -3.41
C THR A 121 -6.06 -4.46 -3.00
N VAL A 122 -6.20 -3.91 -1.80
CA VAL A 122 -5.27 -2.96 -1.19
C VAL A 122 -4.56 -3.62 -0.03
N LYS A 123 -3.23 -3.58 -0.05
CA LYS A 123 -2.34 -4.11 1.00
C LYS A 123 -1.46 -2.99 1.56
N THR A 124 -1.30 -2.96 2.88
CA THR A 124 -0.47 -1.98 3.59
C THR A 124 0.58 -2.72 4.42
N ARG A 125 1.31 -2.00 5.30
CA ARG A 125 2.31 -2.60 6.20
C ARG A 125 1.69 -3.36 7.39
N ASN A 126 0.51 -2.94 7.86
CA ASN A 126 -0.08 -3.41 9.12
C ASN A 126 -1.62 -3.30 9.17
N HIS A 127 -2.30 -3.20 8.03
CA HIS A 127 -3.76 -3.22 7.93
C HIS A 127 -4.23 -4.52 7.30
N ILE A 128 -5.48 -4.88 7.59
CA ILE A 128 -6.20 -5.94 6.91
C ILE A 128 -6.24 -5.63 5.41
N GLU A 129 -5.65 -6.54 4.64
CA GLU A 129 -5.76 -6.56 3.18
C GLU A 129 -7.23 -6.44 2.79
N THR A 130 -7.61 -5.39 2.06
CA THR A 130 -9.00 -5.07 1.79
C THR A 130 -9.34 -5.14 0.31
N THR A 131 -10.41 -5.85 -0.03
CA THR A 131 -10.83 -6.12 -1.41
C THR A 131 -12.15 -5.44 -1.73
N THR A 132 -12.32 -4.99 -2.98
CA THR A 132 -13.59 -4.42 -3.46
C THR A 132 -14.76 -5.38 -3.29
N ALA A 133 -15.93 -4.85 -2.96
CA ALA A 133 -17.14 -5.65 -2.75
C ALA A 133 -17.61 -6.45 -3.99
N ALA A 134 -17.23 -6.00 -5.18
CA ALA A 134 -17.51 -6.65 -6.45
C ALA A 134 -16.37 -6.36 -7.44
N PRO A 135 -16.26 -7.11 -8.55
CA PRO A 135 -15.31 -6.79 -9.61
C PRO A 135 -15.61 -5.42 -10.23
N VAL A 136 -14.56 -4.63 -10.45
CA VAL A 136 -14.58 -3.32 -11.07
C VAL A 136 -14.29 -3.45 -12.56
N ASP A 137 -14.98 -2.67 -13.39
CA ASP A 137 -14.89 -2.75 -14.85
C ASP A 137 -13.78 -1.88 -15.44
N PHE A 138 -12.81 -2.52 -16.11
CA PHE A 138 -11.73 -1.88 -16.86
C PHE A 138 -11.92 -1.97 -18.39
N SER A 139 -13.02 -2.58 -18.87
CA SER A 139 -13.26 -2.88 -20.29
C SER A 139 -13.67 -1.70 -21.14
N SER A 140 -14.09 -0.59 -20.53
CA SER A 140 -14.53 0.60 -21.26
C SER A 140 -13.50 1.03 -22.29
N THR A 141 -13.89 1.11 -23.57
CA THR A 141 -13.00 1.60 -24.64
C THR A 141 -13.09 3.11 -24.83
N ILE A 142 -14.12 3.74 -24.24
CA ILE A 142 -14.42 5.17 -24.36
C ILE A 142 -13.81 5.96 -23.20
N SER A 143 -13.91 5.45 -21.97
CA SER A 143 -13.29 6.05 -20.79
C SER A 143 -11.95 5.38 -20.47
N LYS A 144 -10.95 6.18 -20.14
CA LYS A 144 -9.70 5.69 -19.53
C LYS A 144 -9.77 5.67 -18.00
N TYR A 145 -10.76 6.32 -17.40
CA TYR A 145 -10.89 6.46 -15.96
C TYR A 145 -11.68 5.30 -15.38
N VAL A 146 -11.16 4.74 -14.29
CA VAL A 146 -11.80 3.75 -13.42
C VAL A 146 -11.80 4.36 -12.02
N ASN A 147 -12.95 4.43 -11.35
CA ASN A 147 -13.06 5.08 -10.05
C ASN A 147 -13.53 4.07 -9.01
N TYR A 148 -12.88 4.05 -7.85
CA TYR A 148 -13.33 3.28 -6.70
C TYR A 148 -13.02 4.03 -5.40
N ASP A 149 -13.95 4.00 -4.45
CA ASP A 149 -13.81 4.73 -3.19
C ASP A 149 -14.28 3.87 -2.03
N PHE A 150 -13.33 3.38 -1.23
CA PHE A 150 -13.62 2.58 -0.04
C PHE A 150 -14.19 3.40 1.12
N SER A 151 -14.04 4.73 1.10
CA SER A 151 -14.34 5.58 2.24
C SER A 151 -15.81 5.97 2.37
N THR A 152 -16.65 5.61 1.40
CA THR A 152 -18.03 6.14 1.29
C THR A 152 -19.07 5.31 2.05
N SER A 153 -18.87 4.00 2.17
CA SER A 153 -19.81 3.08 2.79
C SER A 153 -19.14 1.73 3.08
N PRO A 154 -19.66 0.94 4.05
CA PRO A 154 -19.05 -0.33 4.41
C PRO A 154 -19.24 -1.40 3.33
N ASP A 155 -20.21 -1.21 2.43
CA ASP A 155 -20.49 -2.06 1.27
C ASP A 155 -19.51 -1.89 0.10
N LYS A 156 -18.42 -1.13 0.31
CA LYS A 156 -17.30 -1.01 -0.63
C LYS A 156 -16.24 -2.09 -0.40
N ALA A 157 -16.22 -2.71 0.77
CA ALA A 157 -15.37 -3.87 1.02
C ALA A 157 -16.14 -5.17 0.80
N TYR A 158 -15.44 -6.22 0.35
CA TYR A 158 -15.99 -7.57 0.30
C TYR A 158 -16.38 -8.07 1.70
N GLY A 159 -17.31 -9.01 1.73
CA GLY A 159 -17.82 -9.60 2.97
C GLY A 159 -18.93 -8.81 3.67
N TYR A 160 -19.15 -7.53 3.33
CA TYR A 160 -20.19 -6.74 3.97
C TYR A 160 -21.58 -7.35 3.77
N TYR A 161 -22.27 -7.62 4.89
CA TYR A 161 -23.67 -8.03 4.91
C TYR A 161 -24.45 -7.19 5.94
N PRO A 162 -25.56 -6.54 5.56
CA PRO A 162 -26.35 -5.73 6.49
C PRO A 162 -26.80 -6.52 7.72
N GLY A 163 -26.39 -6.07 8.91
CA GLY A 163 -26.73 -6.71 10.19
C GLY A 163 -25.74 -7.80 10.65
N ILE A 164 -24.68 -8.06 9.88
CA ILE A 164 -23.50 -8.81 10.31
C ILE A 164 -22.33 -7.82 10.36
N TYR A 165 -21.58 -7.82 11.45
CA TYR A 165 -20.48 -6.87 11.72
C TYR A 165 -19.18 -7.25 11.00
N GLU A 166 -19.27 -7.80 9.79
CA GLU A 166 -18.14 -8.33 9.04
C GLU A 166 -17.94 -7.49 7.78
N SER A 167 -17.36 -6.30 7.96
CA SER A 167 -16.77 -5.54 6.86
C SER A 167 -15.27 -5.46 7.09
N MET A 168 -14.49 -5.35 6.02
CA MET A 168 -13.03 -5.15 6.13
C MET A 168 -12.67 -3.67 6.32
N ILE A 169 -13.68 -2.80 6.39
CA ILE A 169 -13.56 -1.38 6.69
C ILE A 169 -14.51 -0.99 7.83
N GLN A 170 -14.11 -0.01 8.63
CA GLN A 170 -14.85 0.44 9.80
C GLN A 170 -15.27 1.91 9.67
N PRO A 171 -16.41 2.32 10.26
CA PRO A 171 -16.80 3.72 10.29
C PRO A 171 -15.84 4.54 11.15
N PHE A 172 -15.43 5.70 10.65
CA PHE A 172 -14.77 6.73 11.45
C PHE A 172 -15.82 7.63 12.10
N GLY A 173 -15.71 7.86 13.42
CA GLY A 173 -16.60 8.74 14.17
C GLY A 173 -18.07 8.31 14.05
N THR A 174 -18.91 9.18 13.48
CA THR A 174 -20.35 8.90 13.27
C THR A 174 -20.64 8.21 11.92
N GLY A 175 -19.64 7.66 11.25
CA GLY A 175 -19.79 6.95 9.97
C GLY A 175 -19.80 7.86 8.74
N THR A 176 -19.13 9.02 8.81
CA THR A 176 -18.97 9.96 7.69
C THR A 176 -17.87 9.54 6.70
N ALA A 177 -16.97 8.66 7.13
CA ALA A 177 -15.94 8.04 6.32
C ALA A 177 -15.69 6.62 6.82
N TYR A 178 -15.09 5.78 5.99
CA TYR A 178 -14.70 4.40 6.34
C TYR A 178 -13.20 4.19 6.14
N CYS A 179 -12.59 3.47 7.07
CA CYS A 179 -11.15 3.21 7.08
C CYS A 179 -10.88 1.71 7.11
N LEU A 180 -9.79 1.27 6.49
CA LEU A 180 -9.30 -0.12 6.59
C LEU A 180 -8.94 -0.42 8.05
N TYR A 181 -9.29 -1.63 8.51
CA TYR A 181 -8.91 -2.11 9.83
C TYR A 181 -7.39 -2.23 9.95
N ALA A 182 -6.81 -1.68 11.00
CA ALA A 182 -5.39 -1.78 11.30
C ALA A 182 -5.09 -2.97 12.24
N GLY A 183 -3.82 -3.21 12.52
CA GLY A 183 -3.38 -4.16 13.54
C GLY A 183 -3.08 -5.58 13.06
N ASP A 184 -3.19 -5.86 11.76
CA ASP A 184 -2.68 -7.11 11.16
C ASP A 184 -1.19 -6.91 10.84
N ILE A 185 -0.36 -6.96 11.88
CA ILE A 185 1.09 -6.68 11.82
C ILE A 185 1.81 -7.84 11.11
N THR A 186 1.34 -9.07 11.31
CA THR A 186 1.91 -10.28 10.71
C THR A 186 1.53 -10.46 9.24
N GLN A 187 0.53 -9.72 8.76
CA GLN A 187 0.01 -9.77 7.40
C GLN A 187 -0.53 -11.16 7.02
N ASP A 188 -1.15 -11.84 7.98
CA ASP A 188 -1.73 -13.16 7.79
C ASP A 188 -3.24 -13.12 7.47
N GLY A 189 -3.84 -11.92 7.53
CA GLY A 189 -5.22 -11.66 7.22
C GLY A 189 -6.16 -11.72 8.42
N LEU A 190 -5.65 -11.79 9.65
CA LEU A 190 -6.43 -11.71 10.88
C LEU A 190 -5.71 -10.81 11.88
N VAL A 191 -6.45 -9.99 12.63
CA VAL A 191 -5.90 -9.36 13.84
C VAL A 191 -6.04 -10.34 15.00
N ASP A 192 -4.94 -10.99 15.38
CA ASP A 192 -4.92 -12.05 16.38
C ASP A 192 -3.87 -11.87 17.48
N PHE A 193 -3.61 -12.93 18.25
CA PHE A 193 -2.71 -12.86 19.39
C PHE A 193 -1.25 -12.63 18.99
N ASP A 194 -0.83 -13.09 17.81
CA ASP A 194 0.54 -12.92 17.33
C ASP A 194 0.80 -11.43 17.02
N ASP A 195 -0.17 -10.72 16.44
CA ASP A 195 -0.06 -9.27 16.24
C ASP A 195 0.02 -8.50 17.56
N ILE A 196 -0.84 -8.84 18.51
CA ILE A 196 -0.84 -8.21 19.84
C ILE A 196 0.48 -8.47 20.56
N SER A 197 1.06 -9.67 20.41
CA SER A 197 2.36 -9.99 20.99
C SER A 197 3.45 -9.08 20.43
N ILE A 198 3.50 -8.88 19.11
CA ILE A 198 4.49 -8.00 18.46
C ILE A 198 4.31 -6.55 18.94
N ALA A 199 3.09 -6.02 18.90
CA ALA A 199 2.82 -4.66 19.36
C ALA A 199 3.20 -4.45 20.84
N ASN A 200 2.99 -5.46 21.70
CA ASN A 200 3.39 -5.41 23.10
C ASN A 200 4.91 -5.43 23.27
N ASP A 201 5.60 -6.32 22.56
CA ASP A 201 7.05 -6.48 22.66
C ASP A 201 7.76 -5.20 22.19
N ASP A 202 7.33 -4.63 21.06
CA ASP A 202 7.92 -3.40 20.51
C ASP A 202 7.63 -2.18 21.38
N PHE A 203 6.45 -2.10 22.01
CA PHE A 203 6.15 -1.12 23.04
C PHE A 203 7.10 -1.22 24.25
N TYR A 204 7.32 -2.44 24.78
CA TYR A 204 8.22 -2.65 25.92
C TYR A 204 9.69 -2.37 25.59
N LEU A 205 10.07 -2.57 24.34
CA LEU A 205 11.39 -2.22 23.81
C LEU A 205 11.50 -0.73 23.42
N SER A 206 10.38 0.01 23.46
CA SER A 206 10.31 1.42 23.04
C SER A 206 10.85 1.62 21.63
N ILE A 207 10.38 0.78 20.70
CA ILE A 207 10.71 0.89 19.28
C ILE A 207 10.20 2.23 18.73
N VAL A 208 11.01 2.84 17.87
CA VAL A 208 10.75 4.13 17.25
C VAL A 208 11.06 4.06 15.76
N GLY A 209 10.49 4.99 15.01
CA GLY A 209 10.64 5.14 13.57
C GLY A 209 9.54 4.44 12.79
N TYR A 210 9.79 4.34 11.48
CA TYR A 210 8.90 3.68 10.54
C TYR A 210 8.98 2.16 10.71
N ASP A 211 8.20 1.64 11.64
CA ASP A 211 8.10 0.23 12.02
C ASP A 211 6.73 -0.36 11.64
N VAL A 212 6.57 -1.68 11.64
CA VAL A 212 5.28 -2.34 11.36
C VAL A 212 4.31 -2.27 12.55
N ALA A 213 4.83 -2.21 13.79
CA ALA A 213 4.03 -2.05 14.99
C ALA A 213 3.65 -0.59 15.28
N ASP A 214 4.25 0.37 14.58
CA ASP A 214 3.81 1.78 14.51
C ASP A 214 2.53 1.85 13.65
N ILE A 215 1.39 1.57 14.27
CA ILE A 215 0.09 1.42 13.61
C ILE A 215 -0.48 2.77 13.18
N ASN A 216 -0.29 3.80 13.99
CA ASN A 216 -0.82 5.14 13.71
C ASN A 216 0.12 6.01 12.84
N GLY A 217 1.39 5.59 12.66
CA GLY A 217 2.37 6.31 11.86
C GLY A 217 3.06 7.47 12.56
N ASP A 218 2.92 7.65 13.86
CA ASP A 218 3.52 8.78 14.59
C ASP A 218 5.01 8.62 14.88
N GLY A 219 5.60 7.49 14.46
CA GLY A 219 7.02 7.22 14.57
C GLY A 219 7.45 6.70 15.94
N MET A 220 6.51 6.31 16.80
CA MET A 220 6.77 5.67 18.08
C MET A 220 5.79 4.50 18.28
N VAL A 221 6.30 3.33 18.67
CA VAL A 221 5.41 2.23 19.07
C VAL A 221 4.99 2.47 20.52
N ASP A 222 3.77 2.96 20.72
CA ASP A 222 3.29 3.40 22.03
C ASP A 222 1.95 2.74 22.46
N ILE A 223 1.32 3.30 23.48
CA ILE A 223 0.05 2.75 23.99
C ILE A 223 -1.11 2.90 22.99
N SER A 224 -1.03 3.89 22.10
CA SER A 224 -2.06 4.16 21.10
C SER A 224 -2.09 3.10 20.01
N ASP A 225 -0.95 2.62 19.53
CA ASP A 225 -0.86 1.52 18.56
C ASP A 225 -1.44 0.23 19.13
N ARG A 226 -1.03 -0.09 20.36
CA ARG A 226 -1.55 -1.25 21.10
C ARG A 226 -3.06 -1.18 21.31
N SER A 227 -3.60 0.02 21.55
CA SER A 227 -5.05 0.20 21.70
C SER A 227 -5.75 -0.14 20.39
N ILE A 228 -5.23 0.34 19.25
CA ILE A 228 -5.81 0.06 17.94
C ILE A 228 -5.80 -1.45 17.65
N ALA A 229 -4.66 -2.12 17.86
CA ALA A 229 -4.55 -3.55 17.65
C ALA A 229 -5.51 -4.33 18.55
N ASN A 230 -5.56 -4.02 19.85
CA ASN A 230 -6.45 -4.67 20.81
C ASN A 230 -7.93 -4.48 20.45
N ASP A 231 -8.33 -3.28 20.07
CA ASP A 231 -9.73 -2.99 19.72
C ASP A 231 -10.15 -3.83 18.50
N ASN A 232 -9.29 -3.95 17.50
CA ASN A 232 -9.57 -4.74 16.30
C ASN A 232 -9.48 -6.24 16.54
N PHE A 233 -8.62 -6.69 17.45
CA PHE A 233 -8.61 -8.06 17.95
C PHE A 233 -9.96 -8.44 18.56
N TYR A 234 -10.54 -7.59 19.43
CA TYR A 234 -11.86 -7.84 20.01
C TYR A 234 -13.00 -7.82 18.99
N LEU A 235 -12.82 -7.11 17.88
CA LEU A 235 -13.73 -7.13 16.74
C LEU A 235 -13.52 -8.33 15.82
N SER A 236 -12.46 -9.13 16.04
CA SER A 236 -12.05 -10.21 15.14
C SER A 236 -11.90 -9.69 13.70
N ALA A 237 -11.28 -8.52 13.55
CA ALA A 237 -11.03 -7.92 12.26
C ALA A 237 -10.21 -8.89 11.40
N GLN A 238 -10.76 -9.25 10.25
CA GLN A 238 -10.18 -10.27 9.38
C GLN A 238 -10.42 -9.93 7.92
N LYS A 239 -9.53 -10.41 7.06
CA LYS A 239 -9.71 -10.33 5.63
C LYS A 239 -10.78 -11.34 5.20
N ILE A 240 -11.64 -10.91 4.29
CA ILE A 240 -12.62 -11.76 3.62
C ILE A 240 -12.35 -11.63 2.12
N THR A 241 -12.15 -12.76 1.45
CA THR A 241 -11.87 -12.78 0.01
C THR A 241 -13.06 -13.30 -0.78
N PRO A 242 -13.21 -12.88 -2.05
CA PRO A 242 -14.19 -13.42 -2.99
C PRO A 242 -14.26 -14.94 -3.12
#